data_AF-A0A918REW3-F1
#
_entry.id   AF-A0A918REW3-F1
#
_cell.length_a   1.000
_cell.length_b   1.000
_cell.length_c   1.000
_cell.angle_alpha   90.00
_cell.angle_beta   90.00
_cell.angle_gamma   90.00
#
_symmetry.space_group_name_H-M   'P 1'
#
loop_
_entity.id
_entity.type
_entity.pdbx_description
1 polymer ?
#
loop_
_entity_poly.entity_id
_entity_poly.type
_entity_poly.pdbx_seq_one_letter_code
_entity_poly.pdbx_strand_id
1 'polypeptide(L)'
;MESKIQELIDIKLVNSEQAKGITELLSRAEEQLTNGQYIYALFQAEFKKQTGYKYSSFGTVMDFGDEVLKKAEQNQINGLLLDYLTKLKKVELINDKQFNEQSDRINNNEYVHIFQFLPDLTSQVNFEEWISYERLDKYRKGLFENGIIDKNENDRLKSDIKDNKLKSPFQLIDYCEKARFFDLSQYSNNPKIYLEQIHKLTSEILRELDFTDFKFEIKADSTESFSDYISHDLITSIKANGKTYKQKSFISPDDIGKDNNYLSKIDEQEYYQIFNKILKDSQSPYRLHLIKSSHNHRQGSTYQYFGIVALKKNQLKMFRYAASYWNLSYESFKNPLTSTKIDNAIKEYQELGLLTHLDKDQLTKSIEIVKENENRNLNDVLISFPEVIFSFDVELGNLENPYEEIVSEYSKISHQEFNPTNINDNFDLQKKTVSLSFDLNNKTYETEFKVDGDSIDTRFFEYMNEVISENKLNGQFYSLYGDGAELIYLTTEQYKHIRDKKLLVFADEWESQIDE
;
A
#
# COMPACT_ATOMS: atom_id res chain seq x y z
N MET A 1 13.19 -32.74 -7.39
CA MET A 1 13.98 -31.66 -8.04
C MET A 1 14.85 -32.21 -9.18
N GLU A 2 15.85 -33.04 -8.88
CA GLU A 2 16.88 -33.50 -9.84
C GLU A 2 16.32 -34.25 -11.06
N SER A 3 15.35 -35.17 -10.89
CA SER A 3 14.74 -35.91 -12.00
C SER A 3 14.15 -34.99 -13.08
N LYS A 4 13.41 -33.94 -12.68
CA LYS A 4 12.75 -33.04 -13.62
C LYS A 4 13.75 -32.16 -14.38
N ILE A 5 14.83 -31.73 -13.72
CA ILE A 5 15.90 -30.97 -14.39
C ILE A 5 16.64 -31.85 -15.40
N GLN A 6 16.89 -33.10 -15.07
CA GLN A 6 17.49 -34.05 -16.01
C GLN A 6 16.59 -34.28 -17.23
N GLU A 7 15.27 -34.43 -17.04
CA GLU A 7 14.32 -34.52 -18.14
C GLU A 7 14.38 -33.29 -19.08
N LEU A 8 14.56 -32.07 -18.52
CA LEU A 8 14.72 -30.85 -19.31
C LEU A 8 16.02 -30.83 -20.13
N ILE A 9 17.11 -31.41 -19.61
CA ILE A 9 18.37 -31.60 -20.33
C ILE A 9 18.18 -32.62 -21.46
N ASP A 10 17.52 -33.75 -21.17
CA ASP A 10 17.36 -34.86 -22.10
C ASP A 10 16.53 -34.47 -23.34
N ILE A 11 15.52 -33.61 -23.16
CA ILE A 11 14.74 -33.05 -24.27
C ILE A 11 15.42 -31.84 -24.93
N LYS A 12 16.63 -31.47 -24.49
CA LYS A 12 17.42 -30.32 -24.98
C LYS A 12 16.67 -29.00 -24.85
N LEU A 13 15.93 -28.80 -23.76
CA LEU A 13 15.33 -27.50 -23.44
C LEU A 13 16.34 -26.60 -22.73
N VAL A 14 17.21 -27.19 -21.91
CA VAL A 14 18.30 -26.50 -21.22
C VAL A 14 19.62 -27.25 -21.38
N ASN A 15 20.73 -26.52 -21.35
CA ASN A 15 22.07 -27.12 -21.27
C ASN A 15 22.52 -27.30 -19.79
N SER A 16 23.67 -27.95 -19.58
CA SER A 16 24.18 -28.22 -18.22
C SER A 16 24.47 -26.96 -17.39
N GLU A 17 24.84 -25.85 -18.04
CA GLU A 17 25.08 -24.58 -17.35
C GLU A 17 23.77 -23.95 -16.87
N GLN A 18 22.77 -23.88 -17.75
CA GLN A 18 21.43 -23.40 -17.42
C GLN A 18 20.80 -24.27 -16.32
N ALA A 19 20.96 -25.60 -16.42
CA ALA A 19 20.47 -26.55 -15.41
C ALA A 19 21.05 -26.25 -14.02
N LYS A 20 22.36 -25.94 -13.92
CA LYS A 20 22.98 -25.55 -12.65
C LYS A 20 22.34 -24.28 -12.07
N GLY A 21 22.11 -23.28 -12.91
CA GLY A 21 21.45 -22.04 -12.50
C GLY A 21 20.00 -22.25 -12.05
N ILE A 22 19.25 -23.13 -12.72
CA ILE A 22 17.89 -23.52 -12.35
C ILE A 22 17.89 -24.24 -11.00
N THR A 23 18.80 -25.21 -10.79
CA THR A 23 18.92 -25.91 -9.50
C THR A 23 19.21 -24.95 -8.35
N GLU A 24 20.12 -23.99 -8.55
CA GLU A 24 20.45 -22.98 -7.54
C GLU A 24 19.27 -22.04 -7.22
N LEU A 25 18.45 -21.72 -8.22
CA LEU A 25 17.26 -20.90 -8.00
C LEU A 25 16.19 -21.68 -7.23
N LEU A 26 15.93 -22.93 -7.63
CA LEU A 26 14.90 -23.77 -7.05
C LEU A 26 15.26 -24.29 -5.66
N SER A 27 16.54 -24.42 -5.31
CA SER A 27 16.97 -24.85 -3.98
C SER A 27 16.63 -23.87 -2.86
N ARG A 28 16.21 -22.65 -3.20
CA ARG A 28 15.76 -21.63 -2.25
C ARG A 28 14.30 -21.81 -1.82
N ALA A 29 13.55 -22.67 -2.51
CA ALA A 29 12.17 -22.95 -2.14
C ALA A 29 12.13 -23.90 -0.92
N GLU A 30 11.40 -23.51 0.12
CA GLU A 30 11.25 -24.29 1.36
C GLU A 30 10.19 -25.41 1.24
N GLU A 31 9.40 -25.41 0.16
CA GLU A 31 8.28 -26.33 -0.06
C GLU A 31 8.49 -27.24 -1.29
N GLN A 32 7.54 -28.15 -1.51
CA GLN A 32 7.48 -28.95 -2.73
C GLN A 32 7.37 -28.03 -3.96
N LEU A 33 8.31 -28.20 -4.89
CA LEU A 33 8.34 -27.41 -6.11
C LEU A 33 7.09 -27.62 -6.96
N THR A 34 6.52 -26.51 -7.40
CA THR A 34 5.40 -26.41 -8.35
C THR A 34 5.88 -26.41 -9.79
N ASN A 35 5.03 -26.77 -10.74
CA ASN A 35 5.39 -26.70 -12.16
C ASN A 35 5.63 -25.24 -12.59
N GLY A 36 4.87 -24.29 -12.04
CA GLY A 36 5.09 -22.87 -12.32
C GLY A 36 6.45 -22.37 -11.86
N GLN A 37 7.00 -22.86 -10.73
CA GLN A 37 8.38 -22.55 -10.32
C GLN A 37 9.42 -23.07 -11.31
N TYR A 38 9.23 -24.26 -11.88
CA TYR A 38 10.12 -24.77 -12.93
C TYR A 38 10.08 -23.90 -14.18
N ILE A 39 8.89 -23.47 -14.61
CA ILE A 39 8.73 -22.62 -15.81
C ILE A 39 9.29 -21.21 -15.54
N TYR A 40 9.12 -20.66 -14.35
CA TYR A 40 9.77 -19.40 -13.96
C TYR A 40 11.31 -19.51 -13.97
N ALA A 41 11.85 -20.64 -13.52
CA ALA A 41 13.29 -20.87 -13.58
C ALA A 41 13.80 -20.98 -15.03
N LEU A 42 13.00 -21.55 -15.94
CA LEU A 42 13.28 -21.53 -17.38
C LEU A 42 13.26 -20.10 -17.94
N PHE A 43 12.30 -19.27 -17.54
CA PHE A 43 12.28 -17.85 -17.90
C PHE A 43 13.57 -17.14 -17.47
N GLN A 44 13.99 -17.32 -16.21
CA GLN A 44 15.24 -16.75 -15.69
C GLN A 44 16.47 -17.23 -16.48
N ALA A 45 16.49 -18.50 -16.89
CA ALA A 45 17.58 -19.07 -17.69
C ALA A 45 17.62 -18.50 -19.11
N GLU A 46 16.46 -18.34 -19.78
CA GLU A 46 16.38 -17.71 -21.11
C GLU A 46 16.69 -16.21 -21.04
N PHE A 47 16.22 -15.52 -20.01
CA PHE A 47 16.53 -14.10 -19.79
C PHE A 47 18.03 -13.88 -19.63
N LYS A 48 18.69 -14.68 -18.78
CA LYS A 48 20.14 -14.62 -18.59
C LYS A 48 20.92 -14.98 -19.85
N LYS A 49 20.45 -15.96 -20.62
CA LYS A 49 21.09 -16.37 -21.88
C LYS A 49 21.10 -15.25 -22.91
N GLN A 50 20.03 -14.45 -23.01
CA GLN A 50 19.97 -13.37 -23.99
C GLN A 50 20.60 -12.06 -23.49
N THR A 51 20.45 -11.74 -22.20
CA THR A 51 20.86 -10.44 -21.65
C THR A 51 22.19 -10.47 -20.90
N GLY A 52 22.64 -11.64 -20.45
CA GLY A 52 23.76 -11.80 -19.53
C GLY A 52 23.40 -11.59 -18.05
N TYR A 53 22.19 -11.12 -17.73
CA TYR A 53 21.76 -10.75 -16.37
C TYR A 53 20.63 -11.66 -15.84
N LYS A 54 20.45 -11.73 -14.51
CA LYS A 54 19.26 -12.36 -13.93
C LYS A 54 18.11 -11.34 -13.95
N TYR A 55 16.89 -11.78 -14.26
CA TYR A 55 15.74 -10.89 -14.21
C TYR A 55 15.42 -10.52 -12.76
N SER A 56 15.26 -9.22 -12.52
CA SER A 56 14.80 -8.65 -11.25
C SER A 56 13.55 -7.81 -11.54
N SER A 57 12.43 -8.13 -10.89
CA SER A 57 11.23 -7.29 -10.97
C SER A 57 11.50 -5.87 -10.45
N PHE A 58 12.48 -5.70 -9.57
CA PHE A 58 12.99 -4.39 -9.20
C PHE A 58 13.94 -3.88 -10.28
N GLY A 59 13.53 -2.79 -10.96
CA GLY A 59 14.37 -2.05 -11.91
C GLY A 59 14.42 -2.61 -13.34
N THR A 60 13.75 -3.72 -13.65
CA THR A 60 13.66 -4.26 -15.03
C THR A 60 12.25 -4.12 -15.58
N VAL A 61 12.06 -3.21 -16.52
CA VAL A 61 10.82 -3.08 -17.30
C VAL A 61 11.01 -3.81 -18.62
N MET A 62 10.16 -4.80 -18.91
CA MET A 62 10.07 -5.41 -20.23
C MET A 62 8.89 -4.80 -20.95
N ASP A 63 9.16 -3.84 -21.83
CA ASP A 63 8.14 -3.23 -22.67
C ASP A 63 8.31 -3.70 -24.11
N PHE A 64 7.26 -4.34 -24.64
CA PHE A 64 7.18 -4.77 -26.02
C PHE A 64 6.24 -3.86 -26.83
N GLY A 65 5.65 -2.83 -26.19
CA GLY A 65 4.74 -1.85 -26.79
C GLY A 65 3.68 -2.47 -27.70
N ASP A 66 3.40 -1.75 -28.79
CA ASP A 66 2.59 -2.24 -29.92
C ASP A 66 3.48 -2.89 -31.00
N GLU A 67 4.54 -3.62 -30.62
CA GLU A 67 5.44 -4.22 -31.60
C GLU A 67 4.68 -5.20 -32.51
N VAL A 68 4.66 -4.89 -33.81
CA VAL A 68 4.07 -5.75 -34.84
C VAL A 68 5.20 -6.33 -35.69
N LEU A 69 5.50 -7.61 -35.49
CA LEU A 69 6.49 -8.32 -36.29
C LEU A 69 6.00 -8.50 -37.73
N LYS A 70 6.93 -8.56 -38.70
CA LYS A 70 6.57 -8.98 -40.05
C LYS A 70 6.13 -10.43 -40.02
N LYS A 71 5.18 -10.79 -40.89
CA LYS A 71 4.63 -12.16 -40.97
C LYS A 71 5.67 -13.28 -40.96
N ALA A 72 6.80 -13.10 -41.66
CA ALA A 72 7.87 -14.10 -41.70
C ALA A 72 8.59 -14.25 -40.35
N GLU A 73 8.87 -13.13 -39.67
CA GLU A 73 9.49 -13.10 -38.33
C GLU A 73 8.52 -13.69 -37.30
N GLN A 74 7.24 -13.30 -37.35
CA GLN A 74 6.20 -13.85 -36.49
C GLN A 74 6.06 -15.37 -36.64
N ASN A 75 6.04 -15.89 -37.86
CA ASN A 75 5.98 -17.33 -38.11
C ASN A 75 7.20 -18.07 -37.51
N GLN A 76 8.39 -17.45 -37.56
CA GLN A 76 9.59 -18.02 -36.95
C GLN A 76 9.48 -18.04 -35.42
N ILE A 77 9.03 -16.95 -34.80
CA ILE A 77 8.79 -16.89 -33.35
C ILE A 77 7.74 -17.92 -32.94
N ASN A 78 6.60 -17.99 -33.63
CA ASN A 78 5.56 -18.98 -33.33
C ASN A 78 6.09 -20.41 -33.40
N GLY A 79 6.90 -20.73 -34.41
CA GLY A 79 7.53 -22.05 -34.53
C GLY A 79 8.44 -22.39 -33.35
N LEU A 80 9.23 -21.41 -32.88
CA LEU A 80 10.08 -21.57 -31.69
C LEU A 80 9.26 -21.75 -30.41
N LEU A 81 8.22 -20.95 -30.22
CA LEU A 81 7.36 -21.02 -29.02
C LEU A 81 6.55 -22.34 -28.98
N LEU A 82 6.04 -22.81 -30.12
CA LEU A 82 5.34 -24.11 -30.21
C LEU A 82 6.27 -25.30 -29.93
N ASP A 83 7.51 -25.27 -30.42
CA ASP A 83 8.53 -26.29 -30.07
C ASP A 83 8.82 -26.27 -28.56
N TYR A 84 8.98 -25.08 -27.99
CA TYR A 84 9.18 -24.90 -26.54
C TYR A 84 8.00 -25.46 -25.74
N LEU A 85 6.77 -25.10 -26.10
CA LEU A 85 5.54 -25.56 -25.48
C LEU A 85 5.38 -27.09 -25.57
N THR A 86 5.71 -27.69 -26.73
CA THR A 86 5.69 -29.15 -26.93
C THR A 86 6.68 -29.87 -26.03
N LYS A 87 7.88 -29.30 -25.85
CA LYS A 87 8.89 -29.82 -24.92
C LYS A 87 8.42 -29.76 -23.48
N LEU A 88 7.81 -28.64 -23.05
CA LEU A 88 7.22 -28.51 -21.70
C LEU A 88 6.12 -29.56 -21.45
N LYS A 89 5.26 -29.80 -22.45
CA LYS A 89 4.21 -30.82 -22.37
C LYS A 89 4.78 -32.23 -22.26
N LYS A 90 5.85 -32.53 -23.00
CA LYS A 90 6.52 -33.84 -22.99
C LYS A 90 7.08 -34.22 -21.62
N VAL A 91 7.51 -33.25 -20.82
CA VAL A 91 8.00 -33.47 -19.44
C VAL A 91 6.96 -33.17 -18.37
N GLU A 92 5.69 -33.07 -18.76
CA GLU A 92 4.55 -32.91 -17.85
C GLU A 92 4.64 -31.66 -16.97
N LEU A 93 5.35 -30.61 -17.42
CA LEU A 93 5.30 -29.30 -16.76
C LEU A 93 4.00 -28.55 -17.07
N ILE A 94 3.31 -28.94 -18.14
CA ILE A 94 1.99 -28.41 -18.49
C ILE A 94 1.03 -29.53 -18.87
N ASN A 95 -0.27 -29.32 -18.63
CA ASN A 95 -1.35 -30.24 -18.98
C ASN A 95 -1.89 -29.97 -20.40
N ASP A 96 -2.84 -30.81 -20.89
CA ASP A 96 -3.40 -30.65 -22.25
C ASP A 96 -4.16 -29.34 -22.43
N LYS A 97 -4.85 -28.88 -21.39
CA LYS A 97 -5.61 -27.63 -21.42
C LYS A 97 -4.67 -26.44 -21.61
N GLN A 98 -3.61 -26.36 -20.79
CA GLN A 98 -2.56 -25.33 -20.89
C GLN A 98 -1.86 -25.37 -22.25
N PHE A 99 -1.53 -26.56 -22.74
CA PHE A 99 -0.92 -26.73 -24.06
C PHE A 99 -1.83 -26.19 -25.18
N ASN A 100 -3.09 -26.60 -25.21
CA ASN A 100 -4.02 -26.17 -26.26
C ASN A 100 -4.26 -24.66 -26.22
N GLU A 101 -4.51 -24.11 -25.03
CA GLU A 101 -4.74 -22.67 -24.88
C GLU A 101 -3.52 -21.84 -25.31
N GLN A 102 -2.31 -22.21 -24.89
CA GLN A 102 -1.10 -21.49 -25.29
C GLN A 102 -0.76 -21.68 -26.77
N SER A 103 -1.02 -22.86 -27.33
CA SER A 103 -0.87 -23.10 -28.76
C SER A 103 -1.78 -22.19 -29.57
N ASP A 104 -3.04 -22.02 -29.15
CA ASP A 104 -3.99 -21.12 -29.82
C ASP A 104 -3.51 -19.66 -29.78
N ARG A 105 -3.01 -19.20 -28.63
CA ARG A 105 -2.46 -17.84 -28.46
C ARG A 105 -1.23 -17.59 -29.30
N ILE A 106 -0.30 -18.56 -29.35
CA ILE A 106 0.86 -18.50 -30.24
C ILE A 106 0.40 -18.41 -31.70
N ASN A 107 -0.55 -19.24 -32.12
CA ASN A 107 -1.09 -19.22 -33.48
C ASN A 107 -1.84 -17.92 -33.83
N ASN A 108 -2.39 -17.24 -32.83
CA ASN A 108 -3.03 -15.93 -32.96
C ASN A 108 -2.03 -14.76 -32.90
N ASN A 109 -0.72 -15.03 -32.83
CA ASN A 109 0.36 -14.03 -32.77
C ASN A 109 0.32 -13.13 -31.53
N GLU A 110 -0.17 -13.64 -30.39
CA GLU A 110 -0.22 -12.86 -29.15
C GLU A 110 1.16 -12.65 -28.49
N TYR A 111 2.19 -13.34 -28.97
CA TYR A 111 3.55 -13.24 -28.46
C TYR A 111 4.51 -12.85 -29.58
N VAL A 112 5.30 -11.81 -29.35
CA VAL A 112 6.45 -11.43 -30.18
C VAL A 112 7.77 -11.93 -29.61
N HIS A 113 7.79 -12.32 -28.33
CA HIS A 113 9.00 -12.78 -27.66
C HIS A 113 8.77 -13.86 -26.59
N ILE A 114 9.79 -14.70 -26.35
CA ILE A 114 9.77 -15.75 -25.29
C ILE A 114 9.61 -15.16 -23.87
N PHE A 115 10.02 -13.91 -23.68
CA PHE A 115 9.87 -13.18 -22.41
C PHE A 115 8.43 -12.72 -22.14
N GLN A 116 7.54 -12.75 -23.13
CA GLN A 116 6.11 -12.60 -22.90
C GLN A 116 5.49 -13.97 -22.61
N PHE A 117 5.85 -14.98 -23.42
CA PHE A 117 5.29 -16.33 -23.34
C PHE A 117 5.55 -17.03 -22.00
N LEU A 118 6.80 -17.06 -21.52
CA LEU A 118 7.11 -17.84 -20.30
C LEU A 118 6.51 -17.24 -19.01
N PRO A 119 6.51 -15.92 -18.77
CA PRO A 119 5.81 -15.35 -17.62
C PRO A 119 4.29 -15.54 -17.69
N ASP A 120 3.69 -15.42 -18.88
CA ASP A 120 2.25 -15.69 -19.04
C ASP A 120 1.91 -17.16 -18.75
N LEU A 121 2.67 -18.11 -19.32
CA LEU A 121 2.49 -19.55 -19.06
C LEU A 121 2.74 -19.89 -17.59
N THR A 122 3.76 -19.29 -16.98
CA THR A 122 4.02 -19.41 -15.53
C THR A 122 2.79 -18.95 -14.73
N SER A 123 2.21 -17.81 -15.10
CA SER A 123 1.02 -17.26 -14.44
C SER A 123 -0.19 -18.19 -14.60
N GLN A 124 -0.39 -18.76 -15.79
CA GLN A 124 -1.45 -19.74 -16.05
C GLN A 124 -1.27 -21.01 -15.21
N VAL A 125 -0.07 -21.59 -15.20
CA VAL A 125 0.21 -22.84 -14.48
C VAL A 125 0.06 -22.63 -12.99
N ASN A 126 0.66 -21.56 -12.44
CA ASN A 126 0.47 -21.19 -11.04
C ASN A 126 -1.02 -21.04 -10.73
N PHE A 127 -1.76 -20.30 -11.54
CA PHE A 127 -3.20 -20.10 -11.34
C PHE A 127 -3.97 -21.42 -11.28
N GLU A 128 -3.75 -22.34 -12.24
CA GLU A 128 -4.44 -23.64 -12.29
C GLU A 128 -4.08 -24.56 -11.11
N GLU A 129 -2.80 -24.60 -10.72
CA GLU A 129 -2.37 -25.31 -9.52
C GLU A 129 -3.02 -24.70 -8.27
N TRP A 130 -3.10 -23.37 -8.22
CA TRP A 130 -3.78 -22.64 -7.15
C TRP A 130 -5.27 -22.95 -7.09
N ILE A 131 -6.00 -23.03 -8.20
CA ILE A 131 -7.42 -23.42 -8.19
C ILE A 131 -7.65 -24.94 -8.22
N SER A 132 -6.62 -25.75 -7.92
CA SER A 132 -6.77 -27.20 -7.82
C SER A 132 -7.68 -27.61 -6.65
N TYR A 133 -8.33 -28.76 -6.78
CA TYR A 133 -9.21 -29.32 -5.75
C TYR A 133 -8.50 -29.39 -4.38
N GLU A 134 -7.26 -29.88 -4.34
CA GLU A 134 -6.53 -30.08 -3.08
C GLU A 134 -6.29 -28.75 -2.36
N ARG A 135 -5.81 -27.73 -3.07
CA ARG A 135 -5.55 -26.41 -2.48
C ARG A 135 -6.83 -25.71 -2.06
N LEU A 136 -7.87 -25.73 -2.90
CA LEU A 136 -9.16 -25.14 -2.58
C LEU A 136 -9.82 -25.83 -1.38
N ASP A 137 -9.76 -27.17 -1.30
CA ASP A 137 -10.32 -27.92 -0.17
C ASP A 137 -9.57 -27.62 1.13
N LYS A 138 -8.24 -27.48 1.07
CA LYS A 138 -7.41 -27.05 2.21
C LYS A 138 -7.80 -25.65 2.68
N TYR A 139 -7.96 -24.71 1.75
CA TYR A 139 -8.34 -23.34 2.07
C TYR A 139 -9.76 -23.23 2.63
N ARG A 140 -10.72 -23.95 2.03
CA ARG A 140 -12.08 -24.11 2.54
C ARG A 140 -12.08 -24.57 3.99
N LYS A 141 -11.31 -25.61 4.33
CA LYS A 141 -11.18 -26.08 5.72
C LYS A 141 -10.69 -24.97 6.63
N GLY A 142 -9.67 -24.22 6.20
CA GLY A 142 -9.18 -23.04 6.92
C GLY A 142 -10.27 -21.99 7.17
N LEU A 143 -11.05 -21.64 6.15
CA LEU A 143 -12.15 -20.67 6.28
C LEU A 143 -13.19 -21.14 7.32
N PHE A 144 -13.54 -22.43 7.31
CA PHE A 144 -14.50 -23.01 8.25
C PHE A 144 -13.95 -23.12 9.67
N GLU A 145 -12.73 -23.63 9.83
CA GLU A 145 -12.07 -23.80 11.14
C GLU A 145 -11.84 -22.45 11.85
N ASN A 146 -11.66 -21.37 11.09
CA ASN A 146 -11.54 -20.01 11.63
C ASN A 146 -12.89 -19.26 11.72
N GLY A 147 -14.01 -19.94 11.44
CA GLY A 147 -15.36 -19.40 11.57
C GLY A 147 -15.66 -18.22 10.63
N ILE A 148 -15.02 -18.19 9.46
CA ILE A 148 -15.24 -17.18 8.42
C ILE A 148 -16.45 -17.55 7.55
N ILE A 149 -16.63 -18.84 7.33
CA ILE A 149 -17.83 -19.42 6.71
C ILE A 149 -18.52 -20.35 7.70
N ASP A 150 -19.84 -20.46 7.61
CA ASP A 150 -20.60 -21.38 8.43
C ASP A 150 -20.59 -22.81 7.85
N LYS A 151 -21.29 -23.73 8.50
CA LYS A 151 -21.35 -25.12 8.06
C LYS A 151 -22.04 -25.29 6.70
N ASN A 152 -23.12 -24.54 6.45
CA ASN A 152 -23.89 -24.66 5.21
C ASN A 152 -23.04 -24.17 4.03
N GLU A 153 -22.38 -23.03 4.20
CA GLU A 153 -21.48 -22.45 3.20
C GLU A 153 -20.25 -23.31 2.98
N ASN A 154 -19.72 -23.91 4.05
CA ASN A 154 -18.65 -24.89 3.94
C ASN A 154 -19.05 -26.13 3.10
N ASP A 155 -20.25 -26.67 3.32
CA ASP A 155 -20.75 -27.83 2.58
C ASP A 155 -21.04 -27.47 1.11
N ARG A 156 -21.60 -26.27 0.85
CA ARG A 156 -21.79 -25.72 -0.50
C ARG A 156 -20.46 -25.56 -1.24
N LEU A 157 -19.50 -24.89 -0.62
CA LEU A 157 -18.16 -24.67 -1.17
C LEU A 157 -17.46 -25.99 -1.48
N LYS A 158 -17.57 -26.99 -0.59
CA LYS A 158 -17.03 -28.33 -0.84
C LYS A 158 -17.62 -28.98 -2.10
N SER A 159 -18.94 -28.87 -2.30
CA SER A 159 -19.60 -29.40 -3.50
C SER A 159 -19.13 -28.66 -4.75
N ASP A 160 -19.07 -27.33 -4.70
CA ASP A 160 -18.72 -26.50 -5.85
C ASP A 160 -17.24 -26.64 -6.25
N ILE A 161 -16.35 -26.90 -5.29
CA ILE A 161 -14.96 -27.30 -5.54
C ILE A 161 -14.90 -28.67 -6.24
N LYS A 162 -15.66 -29.66 -5.75
CA LYS A 162 -15.71 -31.01 -6.34
C LYS A 162 -16.23 -30.99 -7.78
N ASP A 163 -17.21 -30.12 -8.05
CA ASP A 163 -17.83 -29.94 -9.37
C ASP A 163 -17.03 -28.96 -10.26
N ASN A 164 -15.87 -28.47 -9.82
CA ASN A 164 -15.01 -27.53 -10.54
C ASN A 164 -15.73 -26.24 -11.00
N LYS A 165 -16.64 -25.72 -10.17
CA LYS A 165 -17.42 -24.51 -10.47
C LYS A 165 -16.66 -23.21 -10.22
N LEU A 166 -15.67 -23.23 -9.33
CA LEU A 166 -14.83 -22.06 -9.06
C LEU A 166 -13.84 -21.85 -10.22
N LYS A 167 -13.92 -20.67 -10.84
CA LYS A 167 -13.07 -20.19 -11.93
C LYS A 167 -12.17 -19.04 -11.50
N SER A 168 -12.35 -18.48 -10.31
CA SER A 168 -11.54 -17.38 -9.78
C SER A 168 -11.43 -17.46 -8.25
N PRO A 169 -10.26 -17.09 -7.66
CA PRO A 169 -10.11 -16.88 -6.22
C PRO A 169 -11.10 -15.88 -5.61
N PHE A 170 -11.59 -14.90 -6.39
CA PHE A 170 -12.57 -13.94 -5.90
C PHE A 170 -13.95 -14.57 -5.66
N GLN A 171 -14.30 -15.66 -6.35
CA GLN A 171 -15.57 -16.35 -6.12
C GLN A 171 -15.65 -17.05 -4.77
N LEU A 172 -14.52 -17.19 -4.06
CA LEU A 172 -14.53 -17.65 -2.67
C LEU A 172 -15.30 -16.65 -1.76
N ILE A 173 -15.40 -15.37 -2.14
CA ILE A 173 -16.11 -14.34 -1.40
C ILE A 173 -17.60 -14.65 -1.30
N ASP A 174 -18.19 -15.31 -2.31
CA ASP A 174 -19.62 -15.61 -2.36
C ASP A 174 -20.10 -16.55 -1.24
N TYR A 175 -19.15 -17.22 -0.55
CA TYR A 175 -19.42 -18.12 0.58
C TYR A 175 -19.21 -17.44 1.93
N CYS A 176 -18.70 -16.21 1.94
CA CYS A 176 -18.47 -15.43 3.13
C CYS A 176 -19.61 -14.43 3.33
N GLU A 177 -20.51 -14.69 4.28
CA GLU A 177 -21.65 -13.83 4.62
C GLU A 177 -21.23 -12.35 4.84
N LYS A 178 -20.08 -12.18 5.48
CA LYS A 178 -19.49 -10.89 5.87
C LYS A 178 -18.48 -10.37 4.86
N ALA A 179 -18.69 -10.65 3.59
CA ALA A 179 -17.85 -10.16 2.51
C ALA A 179 -18.65 -9.71 1.29
N ARG A 180 -18.08 -8.82 0.48
CA ARG A 180 -18.65 -8.37 -0.79
C ARG A 180 -17.55 -8.29 -1.85
N PHE A 181 -17.90 -8.64 -3.08
CA PHE A 181 -17.06 -8.53 -4.24
C PHE A 181 -17.54 -7.39 -5.13
N PHE A 182 -16.59 -6.67 -5.72
CA PHE A 182 -16.86 -5.53 -6.59
C PHE A 182 -16.14 -5.73 -7.92
N ASP A 183 -16.91 -5.70 -9.00
CA ASP A 183 -16.43 -5.60 -10.39
C ASP A 183 -16.76 -4.20 -10.90
N LEU A 184 -15.77 -3.32 -10.93
CA LEU A 184 -15.94 -1.91 -11.27
C LEU A 184 -16.44 -1.65 -12.70
N SER A 185 -16.38 -2.66 -13.58
CA SER A 185 -16.95 -2.59 -14.93
C SER A 185 -18.48 -2.60 -14.94
N GLN A 186 -19.10 -3.12 -13.89
CA GLN A 186 -20.56 -3.21 -13.77
C GLN A 186 -21.20 -1.91 -13.28
N TYR A 187 -20.38 -0.96 -12.84
CA TYR A 187 -20.83 0.30 -12.26
C TYR A 187 -20.71 1.45 -13.27
N SER A 188 -21.61 2.42 -13.17
CA SER A 188 -21.53 3.67 -13.95
C SER A 188 -20.15 4.33 -13.82
N ASN A 189 -19.73 5.07 -14.83
CA ASN A 189 -18.55 5.95 -14.74
C ASN A 189 -18.88 7.31 -14.09
N ASN A 190 -20.14 7.58 -13.75
CA ASN A 190 -20.54 8.79 -13.04
C ASN A 190 -20.44 8.58 -11.50
N PRO A 191 -19.53 9.28 -10.80
CA PRO A 191 -19.36 9.16 -9.34
C PRO A 191 -20.65 9.38 -8.55
N LYS A 192 -21.56 10.24 -9.04
CA LYS A 192 -22.87 10.49 -8.41
C LYS A 192 -23.75 9.25 -8.34
N ILE A 193 -23.52 8.27 -9.21
CA ILE A 193 -24.32 7.05 -9.29
C ILE A 193 -23.64 5.93 -8.52
N TYR A 194 -22.38 5.61 -8.84
CA TYR A 194 -21.77 4.39 -8.32
C TYR A 194 -21.24 4.51 -6.88
N LEU A 195 -20.82 5.70 -6.44
CA LEU A 195 -20.21 5.83 -5.10
C LEU A 195 -21.19 5.43 -4.01
N GLU A 196 -22.42 5.95 -4.04
CA GLU A 196 -23.44 5.58 -3.06
C GLU A 196 -23.79 4.09 -3.16
N GLN A 197 -23.82 3.51 -4.37
CA GLN A 197 -24.11 2.09 -4.57
C GLN A 197 -23.04 1.19 -3.93
N ILE A 198 -21.76 1.49 -4.17
CA ILE A 198 -20.66 0.73 -3.57
C ILE A 198 -20.70 0.85 -2.04
N HIS A 199 -20.91 2.05 -1.50
CA HIS A 199 -21.00 2.25 -0.05
C HIS A 199 -22.19 1.49 0.56
N LYS A 200 -23.36 1.52 -0.09
CA LYS A 200 -24.54 0.75 0.35
C LYS A 200 -24.24 -0.75 0.38
N LEU A 201 -23.66 -1.29 -0.68
CA LEU A 201 -23.29 -2.70 -0.74
C LEU A 201 -22.26 -3.07 0.34
N THR A 202 -21.26 -2.22 0.60
CA THR A 202 -20.31 -2.42 1.71
C THR A 202 -21.03 -2.41 3.07
N SER A 203 -22.01 -1.53 3.28
CA SER A 203 -22.75 -1.48 4.57
C SER A 203 -23.54 -2.75 4.86
N GLU A 204 -23.97 -3.50 3.83
CA GLU A 204 -24.68 -4.77 4.02
C GLU A 204 -23.81 -5.89 4.62
N ILE A 205 -22.48 -5.70 4.70
CA ILE A 205 -21.55 -6.67 5.31
C ILE A 205 -21.85 -6.86 6.80
N LEU A 206 -22.24 -5.80 7.51
CA LEU A 206 -22.59 -5.82 8.93
C LEU A 206 -23.69 -4.80 9.21
N ARG A 207 -24.76 -5.20 9.90
CA ARG A 207 -25.90 -4.32 10.23
C ARG A 207 -25.52 -3.02 10.94
N GLU A 208 -24.44 -3.01 11.72
CA GLU A 208 -23.96 -1.82 12.42
C GLU A 208 -23.35 -0.74 11.51
N LEU A 209 -23.14 -1.07 10.22
CA LEU A 209 -22.65 -0.15 9.18
C LEU A 209 -23.77 0.55 8.43
N ASP A 210 -25.04 0.23 8.72
CA ASP A 210 -26.20 0.89 8.12
C ASP A 210 -26.07 2.41 8.27
N PHE A 211 -26.23 3.13 7.16
CA PHE A 211 -26.07 4.58 7.13
C PHE A 211 -27.17 5.28 6.34
N THR A 212 -27.23 6.59 6.55
CA THR A 212 -28.13 7.53 5.88
C THR A 212 -27.34 8.77 5.43
N ASP A 213 -28.00 9.69 4.74
CA ASP A 213 -27.45 11.01 4.37
C ASP A 213 -26.11 10.93 3.62
N PHE A 214 -25.98 9.99 2.67
CA PHE A 214 -24.79 9.89 1.81
C PHE A 214 -24.55 11.19 1.05
N LYS A 215 -23.34 11.72 1.19
CA LYS A 215 -22.85 12.87 0.44
C LYS A 215 -21.43 12.61 0.00
N PHE A 216 -21.04 13.24 -1.09
CA PHE A 216 -19.64 13.29 -1.48
C PHE A 216 -19.32 14.62 -2.13
N GLU A 217 -18.04 14.97 -2.10
CA GLU A 217 -17.47 16.14 -2.73
C GLU A 217 -16.15 15.73 -3.39
N ILE A 218 -15.90 16.21 -4.61
CA ILE A 218 -14.62 16.04 -5.30
C ILE A 218 -13.95 17.40 -5.36
N LYS A 219 -12.74 17.52 -4.81
CA LYS A 219 -11.94 18.76 -4.78
C LYS A 219 -10.62 18.52 -5.48
N ALA A 220 -10.12 19.51 -6.21
CA ALA A 220 -8.73 19.47 -6.64
C ALA A 220 -7.81 19.60 -5.41
N ASP A 221 -6.84 18.71 -5.29
CA ASP A 221 -5.79 18.78 -4.28
C ASP A 221 -4.58 19.50 -4.87
N SER A 222 -4.42 20.77 -4.51
CA SER A 222 -3.30 21.58 -4.97
C SER A 222 -1.95 21.17 -4.40
N THR A 223 -1.90 20.36 -3.33
CA THR A 223 -0.66 19.95 -2.67
C THR A 223 0.01 18.78 -3.39
N GLU A 224 -0.78 17.89 -4.00
CA GLU A 224 -0.31 16.75 -4.79
C GLU A 224 -0.40 16.95 -6.31
N SER A 225 -0.85 18.13 -6.75
CA SER A 225 -0.96 18.46 -8.18
C SER A 225 0.37 18.93 -8.76
N PHE A 226 0.68 18.47 -9.97
CA PHE A 226 1.84 18.90 -10.77
C PHE A 226 1.36 19.59 -12.06
N SER A 227 2.28 20.13 -12.86
CA SER A 227 1.92 20.99 -14.02
C SER A 227 1.08 20.28 -15.09
N ASP A 228 1.15 18.95 -15.18
CA ASP A 228 0.43 18.09 -16.13
C ASP A 228 -0.57 17.13 -15.47
N TYR A 229 -0.73 17.21 -14.14
CA TYR A 229 -1.58 16.30 -13.38
C TYR A 229 -2.28 17.02 -12.22
N ILE A 230 -3.61 16.95 -12.21
CA ILE A 230 -4.43 17.50 -11.12
C ILE A 230 -4.90 16.35 -10.24
N SER A 231 -4.33 16.23 -9.04
CA SER A 231 -4.81 15.29 -8.03
C SER A 231 -6.18 15.74 -7.53
N HIS A 232 -7.07 14.80 -7.21
CA HIS A 232 -8.38 15.11 -6.65
C HIS A 232 -8.66 14.31 -5.38
N ASP A 233 -9.09 15.02 -4.35
CA ASP A 233 -9.66 14.47 -3.13
C ASP A 233 -11.14 14.12 -3.35
N LEU A 234 -11.51 12.89 -3.03
CA LEU A 234 -12.88 12.45 -2.82
C LEU A 234 -13.19 12.43 -1.32
N ILE A 235 -13.99 13.39 -0.86
CA ILE A 235 -14.49 13.45 0.52
C ILE A 235 -15.88 12.84 0.55
N THR A 236 -16.03 11.70 1.22
CA THR A 236 -17.33 11.06 1.47
C THR A 236 -17.84 11.40 2.86
N SER A 237 -19.16 11.49 3.02
CA SER A 237 -19.80 11.68 4.31
C SER A 237 -21.07 10.85 4.42
N ILE A 238 -21.22 10.17 5.56
CA ILE A 238 -22.38 9.33 5.88
C ILE A 238 -22.82 9.57 7.32
N LYS A 239 -24.09 9.33 7.62
CA LYS A 239 -24.63 9.36 8.97
C LYS A 239 -24.97 7.96 9.45
N ALA A 240 -24.28 7.50 10.48
CA ALA A 240 -24.48 6.19 11.11
C ALA A 240 -24.52 6.35 12.64
N ASN A 241 -25.33 5.55 13.33
CA ASN A 241 -25.43 5.57 14.80
C ASN A 241 -25.61 6.98 15.41
N GLY A 242 -26.36 7.86 14.73
CA GLY A 242 -26.63 9.24 15.16
C GLY A 242 -25.48 10.24 14.92
N LYS A 243 -24.37 9.80 14.34
CA LYS A 243 -23.18 10.62 14.08
C LYS A 243 -22.87 10.73 12.59
N THR A 244 -22.31 11.86 12.19
CA THR A 244 -21.75 12.05 10.84
C THR A 244 -20.28 11.65 10.82
N TYR A 245 -19.94 10.76 9.90
CA TYR A 245 -18.59 10.31 9.59
C TYR A 245 -18.15 10.93 8.26
N LYS A 246 -16.85 11.15 8.12
CA LYS A 246 -16.22 11.59 6.88
C LYS A 246 -14.99 10.75 6.58
N GLN A 247 -14.65 10.64 5.30
CA GLN A 247 -13.40 10.03 4.84
C GLN A 247 -12.92 10.73 3.58
N LYS A 248 -11.67 11.16 3.58
CA LYS A 248 -10.92 11.58 2.38
C LYS A 248 -10.35 10.34 1.71
N SER A 249 -10.32 10.34 0.39
CA SER A 249 -9.76 9.28 -0.44
C SER A 249 -9.33 9.88 -1.77
N PHE A 250 -8.47 9.19 -2.51
CA PHE A 250 -8.06 9.66 -3.82
C PHE A 250 -9.07 9.29 -4.94
N ILE A 251 -9.18 10.14 -5.95
CA ILE A 251 -9.91 9.86 -7.20
C ILE A 251 -9.23 10.54 -8.39
N SER A 252 -9.29 9.95 -9.59
CA SER A 252 -8.90 10.63 -10.84
C SER A 252 -10.12 10.69 -11.77
N PRO A 253 -10.94 11.76 -11.67
CA PRO A 253 -12.15 11.90 -12.46
C PRO A 253 -11.90 11.85 -13.97
N ASP A 254 -10.73 12.35 -14.40
CA ASP A 254 -10.35 12.41 -15.80
C ASP A 254 -10.01 11.04 -16.40
N ASP A 255 -9.65 10.05 -15.58
CA ASP A 255 -9.25 8.73 -16.04
C ASP A 255 -10.38 7.68 -16.00
N ILE A 256 -11.52 8.01 -15.39
CA ILE A 256 -12.61 7.05 -15.16
C ILE A 256 -13.12 6.47 -16.49
N GLY A 257 -12.81 5.19 -16.74
CA GLY A 257 -13.31 4.41 -17.86
C GLY A 257 -12.63 4.68 -19.20
N LYS A 258 -11.55 5.49 -19.24
CA LYS A 258 -10.68 5.58 -20.42
C LYS A 258 -9.92 4.27 -20.59
N ASP A 259 -9.92 3.67 -21.78
CA ASP A 259 -9.17 2.46 -22.11
C ASP A 259 -9.41 1.25 -21.17
N ASN A 260 -10.63 1.13 -20.62
CA ASN A 260 -10.96 0.17 -19.56
C ASN A 260 -10.07 0.30 -18.32
N ASN A 261 -9.58 1.51 -18.06
CA ASN A 261 -8.88 1.85 -16.84
C ASN A 261 -9.88 2.07 -15.72
N TYR A 262 -9.73 1.28 -14.66
CA TYR A 262 -10.49 1.39 -13.42
C TYR A 262 -9.62 1.94 -12.29
N LEU A 263 -8.32 2.15 -12.56
CA LEU A 263 -7.43 2.86 -11.66
C LEU A 263 -8.05 4.21 -11.33
N SER A 264 -8.04 4.55 -10.04
CA SER A 264 -8.52 5.84 -9.55
C SER A 264 -10.03 6.09 -9.72
N LYS A 265 -10.83 5.09 -10.15
CA LYS A 265 -12.30 5.20 -10.10
C LYS A 265 -12.76 5.23 -8.65
N ILE A 266 -12.18 4.41 -7.79
CA ILE A 266 -12.32 4.48 -6.34
C ILE A 266 -10.97 4.13 -5.75
N ASP A 267 -10.56 4.82 -4.70
CA ASP A 267 -9.43 4.35 -3.91
C ASP A 267 -9.87 3.14 -3.09
N GLU A 268 -9.62 1.94 -3.61
CA GLU A 268 -10.03 0.73 -2.93
C GLU A 268 -9.33 0.53 -1.57
N GLN A 269 -8.21 1.23 -1.31
CA GLN A 269 -7.46 1.14 -0.06
C GLN A 269 -8.05 2.03 1.03
N GLU A 270 -8.61 3.18 0.66
CA GLU A 270 -9.08 4.18 1.63
C GLU A 270 -10.60 4.27 1.76
N TYR A 271 -11.39 3.98 0.71
CA TYR A 271 -12.82 4.30 0.74
C TYR A 271 -13.57 3.62 1.90
N TYR A 272 -13.18 2.39 2.25
CA TYR A 272 -13.86 1.61 3.27
C TYR A 272 -13.48 2.05 4.70
N GLN A 273 -12.47 2.92 4.86
CA GLN A 273 -12.01 3.39 6.17
C GLN A 273 -13.09 4.16 6.93
N ILE A 274 -14.04 4.79 6.23
CA ILE A 274 -15.21 5.42 6.85
C ILE A 274 -16.02 4.42 7.69
N PHE A 275 -16.13 3.18 7.23
CA PHE A 275 -16.82 2.12 7.96
C PHE A 275 -15.97 1.62 9.13
N ASN A 276 -14.65 1.53 8.97
CA ASN A 276 -13.78 1.22 10.10
C ASN A 276 -13.81 2.29 11.21
N LYS A 277 -14.03 3.57 10.87
CA LYS A 277 -14.31 4.62 11.89
C LYS A 277 -15.62 4.32 12.66
N ILE A 278 -16.68 3.90 11.98
CA ILE A 278 -17.95 3.48 12.61
C ILE A 278 -17.75 2.25 13.52
N LEU A 279 -16.99 1.26 13.05
CA LEU A 279 -16.68 0.04 13.82
C LEU A 279 -15.81 0.33 15.05
N LYS A 280 -14.85 1.26 14.94
CA LYS A 280 -14.04 1.72 16.08
C LYS A 280 -14.91 2.40 17.13
N ASP A 281 -15.77 3.35 16.72
CA ASP A 281 -16.68 4.07 17.63
C ASP A 281 -17.70 3.16 18.33
N SER A 282 -18.22 2.16 17.62
CA SER A 282 -19.15 1.16 18.17
C SER A 282 -18.47 0.05 18.96
N GLN A 283 -17.14 0.10 19.10
CA GLN A 283 -16.32 -0.94 19.73
C GLN A 283 -16.55 -2.34 19.15
N SER A 284 -16.86 -2.40 17.85
CA SER A 284 -17.07 -3.66 17.15
C SER A 284 -15.80 -4.52 17.19
N PRO A 285 -15.94 -5.85 17.36
CA PRO A 285 -14.82 -6.78 17.27
C PRO A 285 -14.36 -7.01 15.82
N TYR A 286 -15.05 -6.43 14.83
CA TYR A 286 -14.75 -6.58 13.41
C TYR A 286 -13.99 -5.37 12.86
N ARG A 287 -13.13 -5.61 11.86
CA ARG A 287 -12.62 -4.59 10.94
C ARG A 287 -12.88 -5.04 9.51
N LEU A 288 -13.17 -4.09 8.63
CA LEU A 288 -13.24 -4.33 7.20
C LEU A 288 -11.82 -4.34 6.63
N HIS A 289 -11.53 -5.33 5.80
CA HIS A 289 -10.26 -5.48 5.09
C HIS A 289 -10.53 -5.52 3.59
N LEU A 290 -9.67 -4.86 2.83
CA LEU A 290 -9.57 -5.01 1.38
C LEU A 290 -9.00 -6.38 1.04
N ILE A 291 -9.67 -7.08 0.14
CA ILE A 291 -9.20 -8.30 -0.49
C ILE A 291 -8.65 -7.95 -1.88
N LYS A 292 -7.34 -8.16 -2.05
CA LYS A 292 -6.70 -8.29 -3.36
C LYS A 292 -6.37 -9.76 -3.60
N SER A 293 -6.28 -10.18 -4.86
CA SER A 293 -5.76 -11.51 -5.19
C SER A 293 -4.38 -11.37 -5.84
N SER A 294 -3.44 -12.21 -5.39
CA SER A 294 -2.11 -12.35 -5.98
C SER A 294 -2.11 -13.10 -7.32
N HIS A 295 -3.23 -13.73 -7.70
CA HIS A 295 -3.30 -14.64 -8.83
C HIS A 295 -4.47 -14.27 -9.76
N ASN A 296 -4.24 -13.28 -10.61
CA ASN A 296 -5.24 -12.70 -11.52
C ASN A 296 -5.01 -13.11 -12.98
N HIS A 297 -4.68 -14.37 -13.26
CA HIS A 297 -4.48 -14.80 -14.65
C HIS A 297 -5.79 -14.61 -15.45
N ARG A 298 -5.73 -13.75 -16.49
CA ARG A 298 -6.85 -13.37 -17.36
C ARG A 298 -8.05 -12.71 -16.67
N GLN A 299 -7.89 -12.26 -15.44
CA GLN A 299 -8.80 -11.25 -14.93
C GLN A 299 -8.41 -9.93 -15.61
N GLY A 300 -9.40 -9.09 -15.92
CA GLY A 300 -9.21 -7.78 -16.54
C GLY A 300 -8.23 -6.87 -15.78
N SER A 301 -8.28 -5.56 -16.03
CA SER A 301 -7.35 -4.60 -15.41
C SER A 301 -7.20 -4.86 -13.91
N THR A 302 -5.97 -4.80 -13.38
CA THR A 302 -5.63 -5.11 -11.97
C THR A 302 -6.44 -4.29 -10.96
N TYR A 303 -7.02 -3.18 -11.40
CA TYR A 303 -7.85 -2.27 -10.62
C TYR A 303 -9.35 -2.45 -10.85
N GLN A 304 -9.76 -3.41 -11.69
CA GLN A 304 -11.18 -3.67 -11.97
C GLN A 304 -11.88 -4.37 -10.80
N TYR A 305 -11.16 -5.23 -10.08
CA TYR A 305 -11.75 -6.13 -9.09
C TYR A 305 -11.15 -5.94 -7.71
N PHE A 306 -12.01 -5.89 -6.71
CA PHE A 306 -11.61 -6.00 -5.32
C PHE A 306 -12.73 -6.61 -4.47
N GLY A 307 -12.39 -7.04 -3.26
CA GLY A 307 -13.37 -7.47 -2.27
C GLY A 307 -13.21 -6.72 -0.96
N ILE A 308 -14.25 -6.72 -0.14
CA ILE A 308 -14.19 -6.29 1.25
C ILE A 308 -14.68 -7.44 2.13
N VAL A 309 -14.00 -7.69 3.25
CA VAL A 309 -14.43 -8.69 4.25
C VAL A 309 -14.33 -8.14 5.66
N ALA A 310 -15.32 -8.41 6.49
CA ALA A 310 -15.24 -8.12 7.93
C ALA A 310 -14.65 -9.31 8.70
N LEU A 311 -13.53 -9.08 9.38
CA LEU A 311 -12.82 -10.11 10.16
C LEU A 311 -12.61 -9.67 11.60
N LYS A 312 -12.56 -10.65 12.50
CA LYS A 312 -12.04 -10.48 13.87
C LYS A 312 -10.53 -10.70 13.90
N LYS A 313 -9.85 -10.15 14.92
CA LYS A 313 -8.40 -10.31 15.13
C LYS A 313 -7.94 -11.77 15.04
N ASN A 314 -8.67 -12.71 15.65
CA ASN A 314 -8.30 -14.12 15.65
C ASN A 314 -8.46 -14.82 14.29
N GLN A 315 -9.26 -14.26 13.37
CA GLN A 315 -9.49 -14.80 12.04
C GLN A 315 -8.37 -14.41 11.06
N LEU A 316 -7.63 -13.33 11.33
CA LEU A 316 -6.58 -12.85 10.44
C LEU A 316 -5.41 -13.81 10.25
N LYS A 317 -5.14 -14.65 11.26
CA LYS A 317 -3.97 -15.54 11.25
C LYS A 317 -3.92 -16.44 10.02
N MET A 318 -5.06 -16.89 9.50
CA MET A 318 -5.08 -17.78 8.34
C MET A 318 -4.70 -17.10 7.02
N PHE A 319 -4.73 -15.76 6.94
CA PHE A 319 -4.40 -15.02 5.72
C PHE A 319 -2.94 -14.57 5.67
N ARG A 320 -2.20 -14.67 6.79
CA ARG A 320 -0.78 -14.30 6.88
C ARG A 320 0.17 -15.34 6.26
N TYR A 321 -0.36 -16.45 5.73
CA TYR A 321 0.43 -17.49 5.08
C TYR A 321 0.63 -17.20 3.59
N ALA A 322 1.82 -17.50 3.06
CA ALA A 322 2.13 -17.37 1.63
C ALA A 322 1.18 -18.18 0.72
N ALA A 323 0.48 -19.17 1.29
CA ALA A 323 -0.54 -19.98 0.62
C ALA A 323 -1.97 -19.42 0.70
N SER A 324 -2.16 -18.15 1.09
CA SER A 324 -3.49 -17.50 1.08
C SER A 324 -3.91 -17.10 -0.34
N TYR A 325 -5.19 -17.30 -0.69
CA TYR A 325 -5.77 -16.82 -1.94
C TYR A 325 -6.04 -15.31 -1.94
N TRP A 326 -6.16 -14.74 -0.73
CA TRP A 326 -6.46 -13.35 -0.49
C TRP A 326 -5.29 -12.67 0.20
N ASN A 327 -4.84 -11.58 -0.40
CA ASN A 327 -3.98 -10.58 0.21
C ASN A 327 -4.89 -9.56 0.87
N LEU A 328 -4.84 -9.50 2.20
CA LEU A 328 -5.66 -8.57 2.96
C LEU A 328 -4.89 -7.26 3.21
N SER A 329 -5.59 -6.13 3.16
CA SER A 329 -5.07 -4.90 3.76
C SER A 329 -4.87 -5.07 5.27
N TYR A 330 -3.89 -4.34 5.79
CA TYR A 330 -3.64 -4.29 7.23
C TYR A 330 -4.69 -3.41 7.91
N GLU A 331 -5.22 -3.88 9.04
CA GLU A 331 -6.08 -3.07 9.91
C GLU A 331 -5.72 -3.32 11.37
N SER A 332 -5.65 -2.23 12.14
CA SER A 332 -5.36 -2.32 13.56
C SER A 332 -6.60 -2.63 14.39
N PHE A 333 -6.45 -3.63 15.25
CA PHE A 333 -7.41 -3.95 16.32
C PHE A 333 -7.00 -3.33 17.67
N LYS A 334 -5.82 -2.70 17.75
CA LYS A 334 -5.27 -2.14 18.97
C LYS A 334 -5.67 -0.69 19.15
N ASN A 335 -5.91 -0.30 20.41
CA ASN A 335 -6.11 1.08 20.86
C ASN A 335 -6.92 1.94 19.88
N PRO A 336 -8.13 1.49 19.46
CA PRO A 336 -8.85 2.15 18.39
C PRO A 336 -9.07 3.61 18.76
N LEU A 337 -8.59 4.52 17.90
CA LEU A 337 -8.92 5.94 17.99
C LEU A 337 -10.39 6.12 17.63
N THR A 338 -11.23 6.03 18.66
CA THR A 338 -12.62 6.47 18.56
C THR A 338 -12.64 7.98 18.39
N SER A 339 -13.65 8.48 17.70
CA SER A 339 -13.85 9.90 17.54
C SER A 339 -13.98 10.63 18.88
N THR A 340 -14.60 10.03 19.91
CA THR A 340 -14.67 10.65 21.25
C THR A 340 -13.29 10.83 21.87
N LYS A 341 -12.38 9.88 21.64
CA LYS A 341 -10.99 10.01 22.09
C LYS A 341 -10.26 11.12 21.33
N ILE A 342 -10.51 11.26 20.03
CA ILE A 342 -9.98 12.35 19.21
C ILE A 342 -10.52 13.70 19.70
N ASP A 343 -11.84 13.84 19.88
CA ASP A 343 -12.48 15.07 20.36
C ASP A 343 -11.92 15.48 21.74
N ASN A 344 -11.74 14.51 22.64
CA ASN A 344 -11.12 14.76 23.94
C ASN A 344 -9.65 15.17 23.83
N ALA A 345 -8.86 14.53 22.96
CA ALA A 345 -7.46 14.89 22.75
C ALA A 345 -7.32 16.32 22.21
N ILE A 346 -8.15 16.71 21.23
CA ILE A 346 -8.19 18.08 20.71
C ILE A 346 -8.48 19.08 21.83
N LYS A 347 -9.46 18.77 22.69
CA LYS A 347 -9.77 19.62 23.84
C LYS A 347 -8.58 19.75 24.80
N GLU A 348 -7.90 18.65 25.11
CA GLU A 348 -6.69 18.67 25.95
C GLU A 348 -5.57 19.50 25.30
N TYR A 349 -5.37 19.42 23.97
CA TYR A 349 -4.40 20.27 23.26
C TYR A 349 -4.74 21.76 23.37
N GLN A 350 -6.02 22.12 23.33
CA GLN A 350 -6.46 23.50 23.57
C GLN A 350 -6.19 23.95 25.00
N GLU A 351 -6.49 23.11 26.00
CA GLU A 351 -6.25 23.40 27.42
C GLU A 351 -4.75 23.54 27.74
N LEU A 352 -3.89 22.79 27.04
CA LEU A 352 -2.43 22.88 27.12
C LEU A 352 -1.84 24.11 26.41
N GLY A 353 -2.65 24.81 25.62
CA GLY A 353 -2.23 26.01 24.91
C GLY A 353 -1.56 25.75 23.55
N LEU A 354 -1.49 24.49 23.08
CA LEU A 354 -0.82 24.11 21.83
C LEU A 354 -1.47 24.66 20.56
N LEU A 355 -2.74 25.08 20.66
CA LEU A 355 -3.55 25.56 19.54
C LEU A 355 -3.92 27.05 19.69
N THR A 356 -3.22 27.79 20.56
CA THR A 356 -3.59 29.17 20.92
C THR A 356 -3.22 30.21 19.87
N HIS A 357 -2.27 29.89 18.99
CA HIS A 357 -1.90 30.71 17.82
C HIS A 357 -2.94 30.63 16.70
N LEU A 358 -3.76 29.58 16.67
CA LEU A 358 -4.77 29.38 15.64
C LEU A 358 -5.97 30.29 15.85
N ASP A 359 -6.41 30.93 14.77
CA ASP A 359 -7.72 31.55 14.75
C ASP A 359 -8.85 30.50 14.70
N LYS A 360 -10.09 30.98 14.86
CA LYS A 360 -11.26 30.11 14.91
C LYS A 360 -11.50 29.36 13.59
N ASP A 361 -11.19 29.98 12.47
CA ASP A 361 -11.44 29.40 11.14
C ASP A 361 -10.38 28.34 10.83
N GLN A 362 -9.11 28.60 11.16
CA GLN A 362 -8.01 27.63 11.12
C GLN A 362 -8.33 26.41 12.00
N LEU A 363 -8.70 26.64 13.26
CA LEU A 363 -9.06 25.57 14.18
C LEU A 363 -10.23 24.73 13.65
N THR A 364 -11.27 25.39 13.13
CA THR A 364 -12.44 24.69 12.55
C THR A 364 -12.05 23.87 11.34
N LYS A 365 -11.23 24.43 10.44
CA LYS A 365 -10.73 23.73 9.25
C LYS A 365 -9.88 22.51 9.62
N SER A 366 -8.95 22.65 10.57
CA SER A 366 -8.13 21.54 11.06
C SER A 366 -8.96 20.43 11.68
N ILE A 367 -9.99 20.76 12.47
CA ILE A 367 -10.92 19.76 13.02
C ILE A 367 -11.68 19.02 11.91
N GLU A 368 -12.07 19.69 10.82
CA GLU A 368 -12.68 19.02 9.67
C GLU A 368 -11.69 18.11 8.93
N ILE A 369 -10.43 18.52 8.77
CA ILE A 369 -9.36 17.68 8.21
C ILE A 369 -9.16 16.42 9.06
N VAL A 370 -9.10 16.54 10.38
CA VAL A 370 -8.99 15.39 11.30
C VAL A 370 -10.15 14.41 11.10
N LYS A 371 -11.38 14.89 10.89
CA LYS A 371 -12.54 14.02 10.64
C LYS A 371 -12.45 13.31 9.30
N GLU A 372 -11.86 13.97 8.31
CA GLU A 372 -11.70 13.47 6.94
C GLU A 372 -10.58 12.43 6.84
N ASN A 373 -9.46 12.63 7.53
CA ASN A 373 -8.29 11.75 7.48
C ASN A 373 -8.49 10.43 8.23
N GLU A 374 -7.73 9.40 7.83
CA GLU A 374 -7.48 8.25 8.69
C GLU A 374 -6.45 8.65 9.75
N ASN A 375 -6.83 8.54 11.03
CA ASN A 375 -5.91 8.80 12.15
C ASN A 375 -5.52 7.46 12.77
N ARG A 376 -4.27 7.06 12.59
CA ARG A 376 -3.66 5.84 13.14
C ARG A 376 -3.25 6.06 14.59
N ASN A 377 -2.74 7.25 14.91
CA ASN A 377 -2.36 7.67 16.25
C ASN A 377 -2.75 9.16 16.51
N LEU A 378 -2.41 9.68 17.70
CA LEU A 378 -2.75 11.06 18.06
C LEU A 378 -1.77 12.10 17.48
N ASN A 379 -0.61 11.69 16.98
CA ASN A 379 0.28 12.55 16.18
C ASN A 379 -0.43 12.92 14.87
N ASP A 380 -1.07 11.96 14.18
CA ASP A 380 -1.88 12.21 12.97
C ASP A 380 -3.03 13.21 13.19
N VAL A 381 -3.56 13.26 14.42
CA VAL A 381 -4.56 14.26 14.79
C VAL A 381 -3.91 15.64 14.88
N LEU A 382 -2.78 15.75 15.59
CA LEU A 382 -2.15 17.03 15.89
C LEU A 382 -1.45 17.64 14.66
N ILE A 383 -0.95 16.83 13.73
CA ILE A 383 -0.31 17.30 12.48
C ILE A 383 -1.29 18.02 11.55
N SER A 384 -2.60 17.77 11.70
CA SER A 384 -3.65 18.48 10.95
C SER A 384 -3.82 19.95 11.37
N PHE A 385 -3.16 20.37 12.46
CA PHE A 385 -3.17 21.75 12.96
C PHE A 385 -1.90 22.47 12.50
N PRO A 386 -2.01 23.58 11.75
CA PRO A 386 -0.86 24.23 11.14
C PRO A 386 0.08 24.80 12.20
N GLU A 387 1.38 24.77 11.90
CA GLU A 387 2.43 25.32 12.75
C GLU A 387 2.47 24.69 14.17
N VAL A 388 2.04 23.43 14.33
CA VAL A 388 2.17 22.68 15.60
C VAL A 388 3.21 21.59 15.50
N ILE A 389 3.08 20.72 14.50
CA ILE A 389 4.08 19.70 14.17
C ILE A 389 4.72 20.09 12.85
N PHE A 390 6.05 20.07 12.81
CA PHE A 390 6.80 20.15 11.57
C PHE A 390 7.15 18.74 11.14
N SER A 391 6.66 18.33 9.97
CA SER A 391 6.92 17.01 9.37
C SER A 391 7.64 17.20 8.06
N PHE A 392 8.74 16.49 7.86
CA PHE A 392 9.52 16.55 6.63
C PHE A 392 10.27 15.24 6.38
N ASP A 393 10.57 14.99 5.10
CA ASP A 393 11.47 13.92 4.73
C ASP A 393 12.91 14.32 5.06
N VAL A 394 13.69 13.38 5.58
CA VAL A 394 15.12 13.58 5.83
C VAL A 394 15.90 13.63 4.52
N GLU A 395 15.33 13.07 3.44
CA GLU A 395 15.79 13.28 2.06
C GLU A 395 15.44 14.71 1.59
N LEU A 396 16.44 15.43 1.10
CA LEU A 396 16.41 16.85 0.79
C LEU A 396 15.58 17.11 -0.48
N GLY A 397 14.31 17.44 -0.29
CA GLY A 397 13.45 17.92 -1.39
C GLY A 397 13.86 19.30 -1.91
N ASN A 398 14.35 20.17 -1.03
CA ASN A 398 14.92 21.47 -1.38
C ASN A 398 16.44 21.39 -1.45
N LEU A 399 17.00 21.53 -2.65
CA LEU A 399 18.44 21.50 -2.89
C LEU A 399 19.08 22.88 -2.99
N GLU A 400 18.31 23.96 -2.74
CA GLU A 400 18.81 25.34 -2.74
C GLU A 400 19.28 25.77 -1.35
N ASN A 401 18.45 25.60 -0.32
CA ASN A 401 18.72 26.04 1.05
C ASN A 401 17.98 25.20 2.13
N PRO A 402 18.26 23.89 2.20
CA PRO A 402 17.51 22.97 3.04
C PRO A 402 17.57 23.23 4.54
N TYR A 403 18.72 23.66 5.07
CA TYR A 403 18.85 23.92 6.50
C TYR A 403 18.22 25.26 6.86
N GLU A 404 18.28 26.25 5.96
CA GLU A 404 17.57 27.51 6.14
C GLU A 404 16.06 27.30 6.27
N GLU A 405 15.49 26.49 5.38
CA GLU A 405 14.07 26.13 5.41
C GLU A 405 13.70 25.46 6.74
N ILE A 406 14.46 24.43 7.16
CA ILE A 406 14.19 23.71 8.41
C ILE A 406 14.29 24.65 9.63
N VAL A 407 15.32 25.50 9.71
CA VAL A 407 15.45 26.48 10.82
C VAL A 407 14.29 27.48 10.82
N SER A 408 13.78 27.86 9.65
CA SER A 408 12.60 28.71 9.53
C SER A 408 11.34 28.01 10.03
N GLU A 409 11.18 26.72 9.78
CA GLU A 409 10.06 25.92 10.28
C GLU A 409 10.11 25.74 11.81
N TYR A 410 11.30 25.59 12.41
CA TYR A 410 11.48 25.61 13.87
C TYR A 410 10.94 26.89 14.50
N SER A 411 11.11 28.03 13.83
CA SER A 411 10.56 29.31 14.28
C SER A 411 9.04 29.33 14.29
N LYS A 412 8.41 28.75 13.27
CA LYS A 412 6.94 28.67 13.16
C LYS A 412 6.35 27.79 14.27
N ILE A 413 6.85 26.57 14.43
CA ILE A 413 6.29 25.61 15.40
C ILE A 413 6.62 25.96 16.87
N SER A 414 7.64 26.80 17.10
CA SER A 414 7.91 27.38 18.43
C SER A 414 7.16 28.69 18.69
N HIS A 415 6.29 29.09 17.76
CA HIS A 415 5.53 30.34 17.81
C HIS A 415 6.42 31.57 18.07
N GLN A 416 7.55 31.63 17.37
CA GLN A 416 8.56 32.69 17.46
C GLN A 416 9.29 32.77 18.81
N GLU A 417 9.20 31.76 19.68
CA GLU A 417 10.07 31.70 20.85
C GLU A 417 11.52 31.42 20.44
N PHE A 418 11.72 30.48 19.50
CA PHE A 418 12.96 30.36 18.76
C PHE A 418 12.86 31.20 17.49
N ASN A 419 13.33 32.45 17.51
CA ASN A 419 13.21 33.38 16.38
C ASN A 419 14.58 33.74 15.78
N PRO A 420 15.20 32.81 15.03
CA PRO A 420 16.46 33.06 14.35
C PRO A 420 16.30 34.10 13.24
N THR A 421 17.36 34.86 12.99
CA THR A 421 17.45 35.86 11.93
C THR A 421 18.76 35.67 11.16
N ASN A 422 18.89 36.27 9.97
CA ASN A 422 20.09 36.17 9.15
C ASN A 422 20.54 34.71 8.90
N ILE A 423 19.57 33.83 8.62
CA ILE A 423 19.83 32.40 8.39
C ILE A 423 20.51 32.24 7.03
N ASN A 424 21.56 31.45 6.96
CA ASN A 424 22.26 31.10 5.73
C ASN A 424 22.91 29.72 5.90
N ASP A 425 22.75 28.84 4.91
CA ASP A 425 23.36 27.51 4.93
C ASP A 425 24.41 27.27 3.84
N ASN A 426 24.54 28.16 2.85
CA ASN A 426 25.45 28.02 1.70
C ASN A 426 25.48 26.61 1.10
N PHE A 427 24.31 25.95 1.05
CA PHE A 427 24.22 24.55 0.64
C PHE A 427 24.69 24.35 -0.81
N ASP A 428 25.44 23.26 -1.02
CA ASP A 428 25.95 22.85 -2.32
C ASP A 428 26.08 21.32 -2.31
N LEU A 429 25.21 20.65 -3.06
CA LEU A 429 25.14 19.19 -3.14
C LEU A 429 26.47 18.54 -3.59
N GLN A 430 27.36 19.29 -4.25
CA GLN A 430 28.68 18.79 -4.65
C GLN A 430 29.70 18.78 -3.50
N LYS A 431 29.41 19.47 -2.39
CA LYS A 431 30.27 19.51 -1.22
C LYS A 431 29.88 18.41 -0.25
N LYS A 432 30.87 17.96 0.52
CA LYS A 432 30.68 16.98 1.60
C LYS A 432 30.20 17.63 2.90
N THR A 433 30.20 18.96 2.96
CA THR A 433 29.82 19.73 4.13
C THR A 433 29.03 20.97 3.76
N VAL A 434 28.23 21.43 4.70
CA VAL A 434 27.36 22.61 4.63
C VAL A 434 27.55 23.42 5.91
N SER A 435 27.67 24.75 5.78
CA SER A 435 27.87 25.64 6.93
C SER A 435 26.58 26.41 7.21
N LEU A 436 25.91 26.06 8.29
CA LEU A 436 24.73 26.77 8.77
C LEU A 436 25.15 27.88 9.72
N SER A 437 24.64 29.09 9.47
CA SER A 437 24.78 30.24 10.36
C SER A 437 23.44 30.96 10.55
N PHE A 438 23.20 31.47 11.75
CA PHE A 438 22.05 32.35 12.07
C PHE A 438 22.29 33.13 13.36
N ASP A 439 21.52 34.21 13.54
CA ASP A 439 21.54 35.05 14.74
C ASP A 439 20.32 34.78 15.62
N LEU A 440 20.53 34.56 16.92
CA LEU A 440 19.48 34.42 17.93
C LEU A 440 19.88 35.17 19.21
N ASN A 441 18.98 35.99 19.76
CA ASN A 441 19.21 36.77 20.99
C ASN A 441 20.54 37.56 21.01
N ASN A 442 20.91 38.19 19.88
CA ASN A 442 22.15 38.94 19.68
C ASN A 442 23.44 38.09 19.71
N LYS A 443 23.34 36.77 19.53
CA LYS A 443 24.47 35.88 19.36
C LYS A 443 24.38 35.19 17.99
N THR A 444 25.51 35.15 17.29
CA THR A 444 25.66 34.38 16.06
C THR A 444 26.03 32.94 16.39
N TYR A 445 25.31 32.02 15.80
CA TYR A 445 25.50 30.58 15.85
C TYR A 445 26.00 30.13 14.47
N GLU A 446 27.07 29.36 14.44
CA GLU A 446 27.65 28.81 13.21
C GLU A 446 28.12 27.38 13.48
N THR A 447 27.83 26.46 12.56
CA THR A 447 28.29 25.07 12.64
C THR A 447 28.38 24.42 11.25
N GLU A 448 29.22 23.39 11.14
CA GLU A 448 29.40 22.62 9.91
C GLU A 448 28.77 21.22 10.03
N PHE A 449 27.86 20.91 9.11
CA PHE A 449 27.24 19.60 8.98
C PHE A 449 27.81 18.82 7.81
N LYS A 450 27.74 17.50 7.88
CA LYS A 450 28.11 16.61 6.77
C LYS A 450 26.91 16.44 5.85
N VAL A 451 27.17 16.41 4.56
CA VAL A 451 26.17 16.06 3.55
C VAL A 451 26.52 14.67 3.04
N ASP A 452 25.64 13.70 3.28
CA ASP A 452 25.75 12.35 2.72
C ASP A 452 24.62 12.16 1.70
N GLY A 453 24.97 12.29 0.42
CA GLY A 453 23.98 12.35 -0.65
C GLY A 453 23.04 13.54 -0.48
N ASP A 454 21.76 13.23 -0.37
CA ASP A 454 20.65 14.16 -0.19
C ASP A 454 20.03 14.02 1.21
N SER A 455 20.76 13.63 2.24
CA SER A 455 20.21 13.52 3.61
C SER A 455 20.69 14.63 4.56
N ILE A 456 19.82 15.07 5.47
CA ILE A 456 20.19 15.95 6.60
C ILE A 456 21.12 15.24 7.59
N ASP A 457 22.15 15.95 8.08
CA ASP A 457 23.00 15.43 9.17
C ASP A 457 22.21 15.35 10.48
N THR A 458 22.05 14.15 11.02
CA THR A 458 21.35 13.92 12.31
C THR A 458 21.88 14.76 13.48
N ARG A 459 23.15 15.21 13.44
CA ARG A 459 23.72 16.12 14.45
C ARG A 459 23.04 17.50 14.47
N PHE A 460 22.33 17.86 13.40
CA PHE A 460 21.54 19.09 13.33
C PHE A 460 20.53 19.20 14.47
N PHE A 461 19.82 18.11 14.77
CA PHE A 461 18.80 18.11 15.82
C PHE A 461 19.40 18.31 17.22
N GLU A 462 20.54 17.68 17.49
CA GLU A 462 21.30 17.87 18.73
C GLU A 462 21.77 19.32 18.87
N TYR A 463 22.35 19.86 17.80
CA TYR A 463 22.81 21.25 17.76
C TYR A 463 21.68 22.25 18.02
N MET A 464 20.50 22.06 17.42
CA MET A 464 19.34 22.91 17.71
C MET A 464 18.97 22.87 19.19
N ASN A 465 18.90 21.69 19.79
CA ASN A 465 18.58 21.55 21.22
C ASN A 465 19.64 22.18 22.15
N GLU A 466 20.91 22.15 21.76
CA GLU A 466 21.99 22.87 22.47
C GLU A 466 21.77 24.39 22.42
N VAL A 467 21.47 24.94 21.25
CA VAL A 467 21.18 26.38 21.07
C VAL A 467 19.99 26.79 21.92
N ILE A 468 18.90 26.02 21.93
CA ILE A 468 17.72 26.29 22.76
C ILE A 468 18.08 26.31 24.25
N SER A 469 18.84 25.31 24.70
CA SER A 469 19.26 25.19 26.10
C SER A 469 20.17 26.33 26.52
N GLU A 470 21.08 26.78 25.65
CA GLU A 470 21.97 27.91 25.91
C GLU A 470 21.19 29.23 26.08
N ASN A 471 20.17 29.44 25.24
CA ASN A 471 19.32 30.63 25.29
C ASN A 471 18.27 30.58 26.40
N LYS A 472 18.12 29.45 27.10
CA LYS A 472 17.15 29.25 28.18
C LYS A 472 15.73 29.56 27.75
N LEU A 473 15.35 29.13 26.54
CA LEU A 473 13.96 29.21 26.12
C LEU A 473 13.09 28.31 27.02
N ASN A 474 11.79 28.59 27.08
CA ASN A 474 10.87 27.89 27.98
C ASN A 474 10.55 26.46 27.53
N GLY A 475 10.73 26.16 26.24
CA GLY A 475 10.47 24.87 25.64
C GLY A 475 11.67 24.26 24.93
N GLN A 476 11.44 23.06 24.39
CA GLN A 476 12.41 22.25 23.64
C GLN A 476 11.73 21.57 22.46
N PHE A 477 12.51 21.21 21.45
CA PHE A 477 12.05 20.41 20.32
C PHE A 477 12.15 18.93 20.66
N TYR A 478 11.05 18.22 20.44
CA TYR A 478 10.94 16.79 20.65
C TYR A 478 10.58 16.09 19.36
N SER A 479 11.23 14.96 19.08
CA SER A 479 10.91 14.11 17.94
C SER A 479 9.71 13.21 18.24
N LEU A 480 8.78 13.14 17.30
CA LEU A 480 7.60 12.30 17.33
C LEU A 480 7.80 11.06 16.45
N TYR A 481 7.04 10.00 16.73
CA TYR A 481 6.97 8.84 15.87
C TYR A 481 6.09 9.14 14.65
N GLY A 482 6.62 8.96 13.44
CA GLY A 482 5.95 9.32 12.19
C GLY A 482 6.63 8.79 10.94
N ASP A 483 6.07 9.14 9.78
CA ASP A 483 6.63 8.83 8.47
C ASP A 483 7.65 9.93 8.11
N GLY A 484 8.90 9.75 8.55
CA GLY A 484 9.99 10.73 8.38
C GLY A 484 10.37 11.42 9.70
N ALA A 485 10.82 12.68 9.60
CA ALA A 485 11.15 13.49 10.77
C ALA A 485 9.94 14.35 11.17
N GLU A 486 9.33 14.05 12.31
CA GLU A 486 8.27 14.85 12.92
C GLU A 486 8.77 15.52 14.21
N LEU A 487 8.57 16.83 14.32
CA LEU A 487 9.04 17.64 15.43
C LEU A 487 7.92 18.48 16.04
N ILE A 488 7.94 18.61 17.36
CA ILE A 488 7.05 19.50 18.11
C ILE A 488 7.85 20.30 19.14
N TYR A 489 7.48 21.57 19.34
CA TYR A 489 8.06 22.40 20.39
C TYR A 489 7.14 22.42 21.62
N LEU A 490 7.66 22.06 22.79
CA LEU A 490 6.87 21.93 24.02
C LEU A 490 7.61 22.52 25.22
N THR A 491 6.88 23.17 26.14
CA THR A 491 7.41 23.46 27.48
C THR A 491 7.59 22.19 28.29
N THR A 492 8.38 22.28 29.37
CA THR A 492 8.58 21.13 30.28
C THR A 492 7.26 20.61 30.85
N GLU A 493 6.33 21.49 31.22
CA GLU A 493 5.01 21.12 31.72
C GLU A 493 4.14 20.46 30.67
N GLN A 494 4.12 21.01 29.45
CA GLN A 494 3.38 20.43 28.32
C GLN A 494 3.90 19.04 27.98
N TYR A 495 5.22 18.89 27.83
CA TYR A 495 5.86 17.60 27.54
C TYR A 495 5.52 16.54 28.59
N LYS A 496 5.65 16.89 29.88
CA LYS A 496 5.30 15.99 30.98
C LYS A 496 3.83 15.59 30.92
N HIS A 497 2.92 16.54 30.72
CA HIS A 497 1.49 16.26 30.64
C HIS A 497 1.16 15.33 29.48
N ILE A 498 1.71 15.61 28.29
CA ILE A 498 1.48 14.81 27.08
C ILE A 498 1.94 13.36 27.29
N ARG A 499 3.11 13.14 27.89
CA ARG A 499 3.59 11.78 28.20
C ARG A 499 2.74 11.08 29.26
N ASP A 500 2.43 11.75 30.37
CA ASP A 500 1.62 11.18 31.45
C ASP A 500 0.23 10.74 30.96
N LYS A 501 -0.34 11.47 29.99
CA LYS A 501 -1.65 11.20 29.39
C LYS A 501 -1.60 10.37 28.11
N LYS A 502 -0.41 10.09 27.57
CA LYS A 502 -0.20 9.42 26.28
C LYS A 502 -0.96 10.11 25.13
N LEU A 503 -0.85 11.44 25.09
CA LEU A 503 -1.51 12.27 24.07
C LEU A 503 -0.74 12.33 22.75
N LEU A 504 0.54 11.96 22.74
CA LEU A 504 1.38 11.80 21.55
C LEU A 504 2.27 10.57 21.74
N VAL A 505 2.87 10.10 20.64
CA VAL A 505 3.89 9.05 20.64
C VAL A 505 5.23 9.67 20.26
N PHE A 506 6.18 9.65 21.19
CA PHE A 506 7.52 10.19 20.93
C PHE A 506 8.41 9.17 20.21
N ALA A 507 9.42 9.66 19.49
CA ALA A 507 10.31 8.81 18.70
C ALA A 507 11.08 7.77 19.56
N ASP A 508 11.35 8.08 20.83
CA ASP A 508 11.97 7.17 21.80
C ASP A 508 11.00 6.10 22.35
N GLU A 509 9.72 6.15 21.97
CA GLU A 509 8.67 5.20 22.37
C GLU A 509 8.24 4.28 21.21
N TRP A 510 8.93 4.31 20.06
CA TRP A 510 8.54 3.60 18.83
C TRP A 510 8.32 2.09 19.03
N GLU A 511 9.12 1.43 19.89
CA GLU A 511 8.99 -0.01 20.18
C GLU A 511 7.60 -0.37 20.73
N SER A 512 6.98 0.54 21.48
CA SER A 512 5.61 0.36 22.00
C SER A 512 4.54 0.32 20.90
N GLN A 513 4.90 0.73 19.68
CA GLN A 513 4.03 0.70 18.50
C GLN A 513 4.25 -0.54 17.62
N ILE A 514 5.42 -1.19 17.69
CA ILE A 514 5.82 -2.26 16.76
C ILE A 514 5.50 -3.68 17.26
N ASP A 515 5.38 -3.88 18.57
CA ASP A 515 4.94 -5.17 19.10
C ASP A 515 3.47 -5.46 18.73
N GLU A 516 3.17 -6.09 17.57
CA GLU A 516 2.22 -7.22 17.30
C GLU A 516 1.74 -7.39 15.84
#